data_AF-A0A536XIQ0-F1
#
_entry.id   AF-A0A536XIQ0-F1
#
_cell.length_a   1.000
_cell.length_b   1.000
_cell.length_c   1.000
_cell.angle_alpha   90.00
_cell.angle_beta   90.00
_cell.angle_gamma   90.00
#
_symmetry.space_group_name_H-M   'P 1'
#
loop_
_entity.id
_entity.type
_entity.pdbx_description
1 polymer ?
#
loop_
_entity_poly.entity_id
_entity_poly.type
_entity_poly.pdbx_seq_one_letter_code
_entity_poly.pdbx_strand_id
1 'polypeptide(L)'
;MAFSPAEIEQRRALAPRPEFPPELPICARREEIAKAISSHQVVIVCGETGSGKTTQLPKICLGLGRGIEGLIGHTQPRRIAARATAARVAHELKAELGGAVGYKIRFTDRVGPRSYIKIMTDGILLAETQGDRELRQYDTLIIDEAHERSLNIDFLLGYVKQLLPRRTDLKLVITSATIDAERFSKHFDGAPVIEVSGRLYPVEVRYHPVESEDEDYDLNEAISDAADELARQGEGDVLVFLPGEREIREAAEALRKHHPPHTEILPLFARLSAEEQERVFKPHGGRRIVLATNVAETSLTVPGIRYVVDTGLARVKRYSYR
;
A
#
# COMPACT_ATOMS: atom_id res chain seq x y z
N MET A 1 -5.60 24.04 -10.71
CA MET A 1 -5.45 25.49 -10.41
C MET A 1 -4.05 25.68 -9.88
N ALA A 2 -3.32 26.67 -10.40
CA ALA A 2 -2.01 27.03 -9.86
C ALA A 2 -2.21 27.98 -8.69
N PHE A 3 -1.52 27.73 -7.57
CA PHE A 3 -1.54 28.64 -6.42
C PHE A 3 -0.90 29.98 -6.79
N SER A 4 -1.44 31.09 -6.31
CA SER A 4 -0.83 32.40 -6.42
C SER A 4 0.48 32.47 -5.61
N PRO A 5 1.40 33.41 -5.92
CA PRO A 5 2.64 33.57 -5.15
C PRO A 5 2.44 33.76 -3.65
N ALA A 6 1.38 34.48 -3.24
CA ALA A 6 1.04 34.67 -1.83
C ALA A 6 0.57 33.37 -1.17
N GLU A 7 -0.23 32.56 -1.88
CA GLU A 7 -0.66 31.25 -1.41
C GLU A 7 0.53 30.28 -1.30
N ILE A 8 1.47 30.31 -2.25
CA ILE A 8 2.69 29.50 -2.22
C ILE A 8 3.52 29.81 -0.98
N GLU A 9 3.73 31.09 -0.67
CA GLU A 9 4.50 31.49 0.50
C GLU A 9 3.79 31.10 1.81
N GLN A 10 2.47 31.28 1.87
CA GLN A 10 1.67 30.84 3.01
C GLN A 10 1.73 29.31 3.19
N ARG A 11 1.61 28.55 2.10
CA ARG A 11 1.74 27.08 2.10
C ARG A 11 3.12 26.65 2.56
N ARG A 12 4.19 27.31 2.11
CA ARG A 12 5.56 27.04 2.55
C ARG A 12 5.72 27.26 4.06
N ALA A 13 5.17 28.36 4.58
CA ALA A 13 5.25 28.69 6.01
C ALA A 13 4.46 27.70 6.89
N LEU A 14 3.35 27.14 6.38
CA LEU A 14 2.47 26.23 7.12
C LEU A 14 2.72 24.75 6.84
N ALA A 15 3.68 24.41 5.98
CA ALA A 15 3.97 23.02 5.64
C ALA A 15 4.47 22.25 6.89
N PRO A 16 3.89 21.07 7.20
CA PRO A 16 4.35 20.27 8.32
C PRO A 16 5.77 19.77 8.06
N ARG A 17 6.59 19.74 9.12
CA ARG A 17 7.97 19.24 9.05
C ARG A 17 7.97 17.73 9.30
N PRO A 18 8.39 16.91 8.32
CA PRO A 18 8.38 15.47 8.51
C PRO A 18 9.49 14.99 9.45
N GLU A 19 9.14 14.11 10.39
CA GLU A 19 10.08 13.34 11.21
C GLU A 19 10.25 11.94 10.60
N PHE A 20 11.45 11.37 10.68
CA PHE A 20 11.78 10.09 10.05
C PHE A 20 12.25 9.07 11.11
N PRO A 21 11.53 7.95 11.29
CA PRO A 21 11.91 6.92 12.24
C PRO A 21 13.19 6.19 11.77
N PRO A 22 14.30 6.18 12.54
CA PRO A 22 15.58 5.61 12.13
C PRO A 22 15.53 4.09 11.92
N GLU A 23 14.56 3.40 12.50
CA GLU A 23 14.39 1.95 12.40
C GLU A 23 13.88 1.47 11.03
N LEU A 24 13.23 2.34 10.24
CA LEU A 24 12.71 1.97 8.93
C LEU A 24 13.84 1.94 7.88
N PRO A 25 13.96 0.86 7.07
CA PRO A 25 15.04 0.73 6.09
C PRO A 25 15.17 1.90 5.11
N ILE A 26 14.05 2.46 4.64
CA ILE A 26 14.07 3.60 3.73
C ILE A 26 14.71 4.85 4.34
N CYS A 27 14.63 5.03 5.65
CA CYS A 27 15.17 6.19 6.33
C CYS A 27 16.71 6.20 6.32
N ALA A 28 17.35 5.03 6.27
CA ALA A 28 18.80 4.91 6.12
C ALA A 28 19.30 5.43 4.76
N ARG A 29 18.49 5.33 3.70
CA ARG A 29 18.80 5.87 2.36
C ARG A 29 18.11 7.21 2.05
N ARG A 30 17.56 7.88 3.06
CA ARG A 30 16.75 9.11 2.89
C ARG A 30 17.48 10.19 2.11
N GLU A 31 18.74 10.46 2.43
CA GLU A 31 19.52 11.53 1.79
C GLU A 31 19.81 11.23 0.32
N GLU A 32 20.08 9.97 0.01
CA GLU A 32 20.29 9.52 -1.35
C GLU A 32 19.00 9.61 -2.19
N ILE A 33 17.87 9.17 -1.64
CA ILE A 33 16.55 9.30 -2.26
C ILE A 33 16.24 10.77 -2.49
N ALA A 34 16.47 11.62 -1.48
CA ALA A 34 16.22 13.05 -1.57
C ALA A 34 17.07 13.70 -2.67
N LYS A 35 18.35 13.34 -2.76
CA LYS A 35 19.27 13.80 -3.81
C LYS A 35 18.79 13.36 -5.20
N ALA A 36 18.41 12.09 -5.35
CA ALA A 36 17.94 11.58 -6.63
C ALA A 36 16.67 12.29 -7.11
N ILE A 37 15.69 12.50 -6.22
CA ILE A 37 14.43 13.20 -6.53
C ILE A 37 14.70 14.66 -6.94
N SER A 38 15.64 15.33 -6.28
CA SER A 38 16.04 16.68 -6.67
C SER A 38 16.70 16.71 -8.04
N SER A 39 17.65 15.81 -8.30
CA SER A 39 18.48 15.81 -9.51
C SER A 39 17.81 15.22 -10.76
N HIS A 40 16.80 14.37 -10.61
CA HIS A 40 16.18 13.65 -11.73
C HIS A 40 14.68 13.88 -11.78
N GLN A 41 14.10 13.97 -12.97
CA GLN A 41 12.65 14.14 -13.13
C GLN A 41 11.90 12.86 -12.75
N VAL A 42 12.46 11.70 -13.06
CA VAL A 42 11.93 10.38 -12.72
C VAL A 42 12.92 9.65 -11.81
N VAL A 43 12.41 9.02 -10.74
CA VAL A 43 13.19 8.16 -9.85
C VAL A 43 12.41 6.88 -9.58
N ILE A 44 13.11 5.74 -9.57
CA ILE A 44 12.53 4.45 -9.23
C ILE A 44 13.06 4.03 -7.86
N VAL A 45 12.17 3.71 -6.94
CA VAL A 45 12.51 3.26 -5.59
C VAL A 45 11.98 1.85 -5.38
N CYS A 46 12.88 0.89 -5.36
CA CYS A 46 12.57 -0.53 -5.17
C CYS A 46 12.84 -0.96 -3.74
N GLY A 47 12.24 -2.07 -3.33
CA GLY A 47 12.49 -2.67 -2.02
C GLY A 47 11.28 -3.41 -1.50
N GLU A 48 11.46 -4.35 -0.58
CA GLU A 48 10.37 -5.22 -0.10
C GLU A 48 9.24 -4.46 0.59
N THR A 49 8.08 -5.11 0.73
CA THR A 49 7.00 -4.66 1.59
C THR A 49 7.49 -4.49 3.03
N GLY A 50 6.97 -3.49 3.74
CA GLY A 50 7.44 -3.15 5.09
C GLY A 50 8.72 -2.31 5.18
N SER A 51 9.44 -2.04 4.08
CA SER A 51 10.63 -1.17 4.10
C SER A 51 10.34 0.32 4.34
N GLY A 52 9.06 0.71 4.34
CA GLY A 52 8.60 2.07 4.62
C GLY A 52 8.39 2.96 3.37
N LYS A 53 8.57 2.44 2.15
CA LYS A 53 8.41 3.22 0.89
C LYS A 53 7.12 4.04 0.85
N THR A 54 6.00 3.36 1.00
CA THR A 54 4.65 3.92 0.92
C THR A 54 4.41 5.06 1.91
N THR A 55 4.89 4.96 3.15
CA THR A 55 4.63 5.99 4.17
C THR A 55 5.68 7.10 4.16
N GLN A 56 6.94 6.79 3.84
CA GLN A 56 8.04 7.74 3.96
C GLN A 56 8.32 8.55 2.68
N LEU A 57 8.11 8.00 1.47
CA LEU A 57 8.35 8.75 0.23
C LEU A 57 7.57 10.06 0.11
N PRO A 58 6.25 10.13 0.36
CA PRO A 58 5.54 11.41 0.32
C PRO A 58 6.07 12.42 1.34
N LYS A 59 6.55 11.95 2.50
CA LYS A 59 7.20 12.78 3.52
C LYS A 59 8.57 13.30 3.05
N ILE A 60 9.38 12.46 2.40
CA ILE A 60 10.66 12.88 1.80
C ILE A 60 10.41 13.96 0.74
N CYS A 61 9.44 13.74 -0.16
CA CYS A 61 9.05 14.72 -1.17
C CYS A 61 8.60 16.05 -0.52
N LEU A 62 7.76 15.99 0.52
CA LEU A 62 7.33 17.18 1.25
C LEU A 62 8.50 17.94 1.89
N GLY A 63 9.46 17.21 2.48
CA GLY A 63 10.69 17.79 3.04
C GLY A 63 11.59 18.47 1.99
N LEU A 64 11.45 18.12 0.72
CA LEU A 64 12.11 18.79 -0.41
C LEU A 64 11.33 20.00 -0.95
N GLY A 65 10.24 20.39 -0.29
CA GLY A 65 9.38 21.49 -0.73
C GLY A 65 8.40 21.11 -1.85
N ARG A 66 8.19 19.81 -2.11
CA ARG A 66 7.12 19.34 -3.00
C ARG A 66 5.77 19.39 -2.30
N GLY A 67 4.69 19.48 -3.06
CA GLY A 67 3.33 19.70 -2.55
C GLY A 67 3.06 21.15 -2.14
N ILE A 68 3.98 22.08 -2.35
CA ILE A 68 3.80 23.51 -2.06
C ILE A 68 3.15 24.22 -3.24
N GLU A 69 3.70 24.03 -4.45
CA GLU A 69 3.24 24.67 -5.70
C GLU A 69 2.13 23.86 -6.39
N GLY A 70 1.99 22.59 -6.04
CA GLY A 70 0.85 21.73 -6.36
C GLY A 70 0.56 20.77 -5.21
N LEU A 71 0.08 19.58 -5.52
CA LEU A 71 -0.03 18.46 -4.59
C LEU A 71 1.00 17.39 -4.91
N ILE A 72 1.40 16.63 -3.88
CA ILE A 72 1.99 15.31 -4.04
C ILE A 72 0.83 14.33 -4.22
N GLY A 73 0.63 13.84 -5.44
CA GLY A 73 -0.35 12.80 -5.75
C GLY A 73 0.27 11.43 -5.57
N HIS A 74 -0.22 10.63 -4.64
CA HIS A 74 0.33 9.32 -4.33
C HIS A 74 -0.72 8.24 -4.58
N THR A 75 -0.49 7.39 -5.58
CA THR A 75 -1.45 6.36 -5.96
C THR A 75 -1.26 5.06 -5.20
N GLN A 76 -2.35 4.33 -5.02
CA GLN A 76 -2.41 3.00 -4.45
C GLN A 76 -3.38 2.15 -5.29
N PRO A 77 -3.08 0.87 -5.55
CA PRO A 77 -3.97 0.00 -6.32
C PRO A 77 -5.28 -0.31 -5.58
N ARG A 78 -5.26 -0.32 -4.25
CA ARG A 78 -6.38 -0.74 -3.40
C ARG A 78 -6.94 0.42 -2.58
N ARG A 79 -8.27 0.49 -2.46
CA ARG A 79 -8.96 1.55 -1.70
C ARG A 79 -8.60 1.54 -0.21
N ILE A 80 -8.51 0.35 0.37
CA ILE A 80 -8.13 0.17 1.78
C ILE A 80 -6.70 0.66 2.02
N ALA A 81 -5.76 0.32 1.12
CA ALA A 81 -4.38 0.78 1.18
C ALA A 81 -4.27 2.30 1.06
N ALA A 82 -5.02 2.92 0.14
CA ALA A 82 -5.10 4.37 0.01
C ALA A 82 -5.55 5.04 1.32
N ARG A 83 -6.64 4.55 1.93
CA ARG A 83 -7.18 5.11 3.19
C ARG A 83 -6.22 4.90 4.36
N ALA A 84 -5.71 3.67 4.54
CA ALA A 84 -4.81 3.32 5.62
C ALA A 84 -3.49 4.09 5.53
N THR A 85 -2.92 4.22 4.32
CA THR A 85 -1.71 5.02 4.07
C THR A 85 -1.95 6.48 4.40
N ALA A 86 -3.09 7.05 4.01
CA ALA A 86 -3.41 8.45 4.30
C ALA A 86 -3.54 8.71 5.81
N ALA A 87 -4.25 7.82 6.51
CA ALA A 87 -4.36 7.89 7.97
C ALA A 87 -2.99 7.78 8.65
N ARG A 88 -2.14 6.87 8.19
CA ARG A 88 -0.79 6.67 8.74
C ARG A 88 0.13 7.87 8.49
N VAL A 89 0.16 8.39 7.26
CA VAL A 89 1.00 9.56 6.93
C VAL A 89 0.50 10.82 7.65
N ALA A 90 -0.81 11.01 7.79
CA ALA A 90 -1.39 12.10 8.59
C ALA A 90 -0.95 12.01 10.06
N HIS A 91 -1.05 10.80 10.65
CA HIS A 91 -0.62 10.55 12.02
C HIS A 91 0.88 10.84 12.22
N GLU A 92 1.75 10.35 11.33
CA GLU A 92 3.20 10.60 11.41
C GLU A 92 3.57 12.08 11.21
N LEU A 93 2.77 12.84 10.46
CA LEU A 93 2.92 14.28 10.30
C LEU A 93 2.24 15.09 11.42
N LYS A 94 1.69 14.42 12.45
CA LYS A 94 0.95 15.03 13.56
C LYS A 94 -0.18 15.96 13.05
N ALA A 95 -0.83 15.54 11.97
CA ALA A 95 -1.88 16.28 11.29
C ALA A 95 -3.20 15.51 11.29
N GLU A 96 -4.32 16.24 11.29
CA GLU A 96 -5.64 15.64 11.09
C GLU A 96 -5.82 15.18 9.63
N LEU A 97 -6.42 14.01 9.45
CA LEU A 97 -6.75 13.47 8.13
C LEU A 97 -7.77 14.38 7.43
N GLY A 98 -7.44 14.83 6.21
CA GLY A 98 -8.16 15.86 5.46
C GLY A 98 -7.59 17.26 5.61
N GLY A 99 -6.67 17.47 6.56
CA GLY A 99 -5.84 18.67 6.67
C GLY A 99 -4.67 18.62 5.70
N ALA A 100 -3.44 18.43 6.22
CA ALA A 100 -2.22 18.37 5.42
C ALA A 100 -2.14 17.14 4.49
N VAL A 101 -2.79 16.05 4.88
CA VAL A 101 -2.86 14.80 4.12
C VAL A 101 -4.33 14.47 3.91
N GLY A 102 -4.74 14.30 2.66
CA GLY A 102 -6.09 13.87 2.29
C GLY A 102 -6.06 12.60 1.47
N TYR A 103 -7.22 11.99 1.26
CA TYR A 103 -7.36 10.90 0.30
C TYR A 103 -8.59 11.02 -0.58
N LYS A 104 -8.50 10.42 -1.77
CA LYS A 104 -9.61 10.34 -2.72
C LYS A 104 -9.72 8.95 -3.32
N ILE A 105 -10.86 8.31 -3.08
CA ILE A 105 -11.23 7.02 -3.66
C ILE A 105 -12.61 7.16 -4.31
N ARG A 106 -13.05 6.13 -5.05
CA ARG A 106 -14.39 6.18 -5.66
C ARG A 106 -15.45 6.40 -4.58
N PHE A 107 -16.29 7.41 -4.79
CA PHE A 107 -17.38 7.85 -3.89
C PHE A 107 -16.94 8.50 -2.56
N THR A 108 -15.65 8.75 -2.35
CA THR A 108 -15.19 9.42 -1.12
C THR A 108 -14.03 10.35 -1.42
N ASP A 109 -14.21 11.63 -1.11
CA ASP A 109 -13.18 12.66 -1.22
C ASP A 109 -13.00 13.32 0.14
N ARG A 110 -11.79 13.21 0.70
CA ARG A 110 -11.39 13.86 1.95
C ARG A 110 -10.14 14.70 1.73
N VAL A 111 -9.98 15.29 0.54
CA VAL A 111 -8.90 16.24 0.26
C VAL A 111 -9.36 17.64 0.62
N GLY A 112 -8.64 18.31 1.52
CA GLY A 112 -8.94 19.68 1.93
C GLY A 112 -8.15 20.72 1.12
N PRO A 113 -8.53 22.01 1.20
CA PRO A 113 -7.80 23.09 0.54
C PRO A 113 -6.36 23.28 1.10
N ARG A 114 -6.11 22.80 2.32
CA ARG A 114 -4.81 22.83 3.00
C ARG A 114 -4.00 21.54 2.83
N SER A 115 -4.44 20.63 1.96
CA SER A 115 -3.67 19.41 1.70
C SER A 115 -2.42 19.71 0.88
N TYR A 116 -1.36 18.98 1.21
CA TYR A 116 -0.09 18.93 0.48
C TYR A 116 0.05 17.56 -0.19
N ILE A 117 -0.42 16.52 0.49
CA ILE A 117 -0.38 15.13 0.02
C ILE A 117 -1.81 14.65 -0.21
N LYS A 118 -2.06 14.13 -1.42
CA LYS A 118 -3.30 13.47 -1.79
C LYS A 118 -3.01 12.01 -2.13
N ILE A 119 -3.45 11.12 -1.27
CA ILE A 119 -3.37 9.68 -1.53
C ILE A 119 -4.65 9.23 -2.25
N MET A 120 -4.54 8.45 -3.31
CA MET A 120 -5.70 8.09 -4.12
C MET A 120 -5.57 6.73 -4.75
N THR A 121 -6.66 6.17 -5.26
CA THR A 121 -6.52 4.98 -6.10
C THR A 121 -6.03 5.33 -7.49
N ASP A 122 -5.33 4.42 -8.17
CA ASP A 122 -4.87 4.61 -9.56
C ASP A 122 -6.01 5.07 -10.48
N GLY A 123 -7.18 4.43 -10.35
CA GLY A 123 -8.36 4.79 -11.15
C GLY A 123 -8.89 6.21 -10.91
N ILE A 124 -8.60 6.83 -9.76
CA ILE A 124 -8.94 8.25 -9.52
C ILE A 124 -7.98 9.15 -10.27
N LEU A 125 -6.67 8.90 -10.21
CA LEU A 125 -5.70 9.69 -10.98
C LEU A 125 -5.98 9.56 -12.48
N LEU A 126 -6.26 8.34 -12.96
CA LEU A 126 -6.59 8.10 -14.37
C LEU A 126 -7.90 8.79 -14.78
N ALA A 127 -8.91 8.85 -13.91
CA ALA A 127 -10.12 9.62 -14.20
C ALA A 127 -9.83 11.13 -14.28
N GLU A 128 -8.92 11.65 -13.45
CA GLU A 128 -8.55 13.06 -13.45
C GLU A 128 -7.83 13.49 -14.73
N THR A 129 -7.11 12.59 -15.42
CA THR A 129 -6.50 12.91 -16.74
C THR A 129 -7.52 13.25 -17.82
N GLN A 130 -8.79 12.89 -17.65
CA GLN A 130 -9.85 13.23 -18.60
C GLN A 130 -10.24 14.71 -18.52
N GLY A 131 -10.24 15.29 -17.32
CA GLY A 131 -10.57 16.69 -17.06
C GLY A 131 -9.35 17.61 -17.02
N ASP A 132 -8.24 17.14 -16.47
CA ASP A 132 -6.96 17.85 -16.39
C ASP A 132 -5.87 17.03 -17.10
N ARG A 133 -5.78 17.21 -18.42
CA ARG A 133 -4.84 16.46 -19.28
C ARG A 133 -3.37 16.73 -18.98
N GLU A 134 -3.08 17.80 -18.25
CA GLU A 134 -1.72 18.11 -17.88
C GLU A 134 -1.45 17.78 -16.43
N LEU A 135 -2.45 17.34 -15.65
CA LEU A 135 -2.33 17.07 -14.22
C LEU A 135 -1.75 18.26 -13.47
N ARG A 136 -2.19 19.48 -13.81
CA ARG A 136 -1.70 20.77 -13.28
C ARG A 136 -1.92 20.92 -11.78
N GLN A 137 -2.80 20.13 -11.19
CA GLN A 137 -2.98 20.10 -9.73
C GLN A 137 -1.77 19.51 -8.99
N TYR A 138 -0.88 18.76 -9.66
CA TYR A 138 0.23 18.06 -9.04
C TYR A 138 1.58 18.64 -9.45
N ASP A 139 2.49 18.76 -8.49
CA ASP A 139 3.93 19.01 -8.75
C ASP A 139 4.76 17.72 -8.67
N THR A 140 4.20 16.69 -8.02
CA THR A 140 4.85 15.39 -7.81
C THR A 140 3.82 14.29 -7.88
N LEU A 141 4.12 13.23 -8.62
CA LEU A 141 3.36 11.99 -8.61
C LEU A 141 4.22 10.86 -8.05
N ILE A 142 3.63 10.07 -7.16
CA ILE A 142 4.18 8.81 -6.65
C ILE A 142 3.24 7.70 -7.13
N ILE A 143 3.71 6.87 -8.06
CA ILE A 143 2.99 5.68 -8.51
C ILE A 143 3.51 4.50 -7.70
N ASP A 144 2.75 4.13 -6.66
CA ASP A 144 3.15 3.08 -5.71
C ASP A 144 2.73 1.69 -6.21
N GLU A 145 3.38 0.65 -5.70
CA GLU A 145 3.01 -0.75 -5.98
C GLU A 145 2.96 -1.08 -7.49
N ALA A 146 3.86 -0.50 -8.29
CA ALA A 146 3.85 -0.65 -9.76
C ALA A 146 4.03 -2.10 -10.23
N HIS A 147 4.47 -2.99 -9.34
CA HIS A 147 4.58 -4.44 -9.54
C HIS A 147 3.23 -5.16 -9.59
N GLU A 148 2.13 -4.58 -9.08
CA GLU A 148 0.80 -5.18 -9.23
C GLU A 148 0.35 -5.21 -10.70
N ARG A 149 1.01 -4.44 -11.59
CA ARG A 149 0.80 -4.42 -13.06
C ARG A 149 -0.68 -4.38 -13.43
N SER A 150 -1.44 -3.58 -12.69
CA SER A 150 -2.85 -3.35 -12.99
C SER A 150 -2.97 -2.56 -14.29
N LEU A 151 -4.06 -2.75 -15.04
CA LEU A 151 -4.32 -1.98 -16.25
C LEU A 151 -4.26 -0.47 -16.00
N ASN A 152 -4.77 0.00 -14.86
CA ASN A 152 -4.74 1.42 -14.52
C ASN A 152 -3.30 1.93 -14.35
N ILE A 153 -2.43 1.16 -13.68
CA ILE A 153 -1.02 1.51 -13.50
C ILE A 153 -0.32 1.57 -14.86
N ASP A 154 -0.47 0.55 -15.69
CA ASP A 154 0.17 0.50 -17.01
C ASP A 154 -0.28 1.66 -17.91
N PHE A 155 -1.58 2.01 -17.91
CA PHE A 155 -2.09 3.19 -18.61
C PHE A 155 -1.55 4.50 -18.03
N LEU A 156 -1.49 4.65 -16.71
CA LEU A 156 -0.94 5.83 -16.05
C LEU A 156 0.54 6.03 -16.39
N LEU A 157 1.35 4.97 -16.34
CA LEU A 157 2.77 5.05 -16.68
C LEU A 157 2.98 5.47 -18.13
N GLY A 158 2.23 4.87 -19.07
CA GLY A 158 2.26 5.27 -20.48
C GLY A 158 1.81 6.72 -20.71
N TYR A 159 0.76 7.16 -20.00
CA TYR A 159 0.26 8.53 -20.06
C TYR A 159 1.29 9.54 -19.52
N VAL A 160 1.82 9.29 -18.32
CA VAL A 160 2.78 10.17 -17.66
C VAL A 160 4.08 10.24 -18.47
N LYS A 161 4.54 9.13 -19.05
CA LYS A 161 5.70 9.13 -19.96
C LYS A 161 5.56 10.12 -21.11
N GLN A 162 4.35 10.26 -21.68
CA GLN A 162 4.06 11.25 -22.73
C GLN A 162 3.84 12.68 -22.19
N LEU A 163 3.57 12.82 -20.90
CA LEU A 163 3.34 14.11 -20.25
C LEU A 163 4.66 14.77 -19.81
N LEU A 164 5.61 13.98 -19.28
CA LEU A 164 6.86 14.48 -18.69
C LEU A 164 7.67 15.44 -19.60
N PRO A 165 7.78 15.23 -20.92
CA PRO A 165 8.49 16.18 -21.79
C PRO A 165 7.84 17.58 -21.85
N ARG A 166 6.53 17.68 -21.58
CA ARG A 166 5.76 18.93 -21.60
C ARG A 166 5.59 19.56 -20.20
N ARG A 167 5.64 18.73 -19.15
CA ARG A 167 5.59 19.12 -17.73
C ARG A 167 6.95 18.87 -17.08
N THR A 168 7.96 19.66 -17.45
CA THR A 168 9.33 19.54 -16.91
C THR A 168 9.41 19.86 -15.41
N ASP A 169 8.41 20.56 -14.89
CA ASP A 169 8.22 20.86 -13.47
C ASP A 169 7.73 19.65 -12.66
N LEU A 170 7.02 18.71 -13.30
CA LEU A 170 6.43 17.53 -12.65
C LEU A 170 7.50 16.49 -12.32
N LYS A 171 7.58 16.11 -11.04
CA LYS A 171 8.39 14.98 -10.57
C LYS A 171 7.58 13.69 -10.58
N LEU A 172 8.24 12.59 -10.95
CA LEU A 172 7.67 11.24 -10.90
C LEU A 172 8.54 10.33 -10.03
N VAL A 173 7.93 9.69 -9.04
CA VAL A 173 8.53 8.61 -8.28
C VAL A 173 7.73 7.35 -8.55
N ILE A 174 8.39 6.27 -8.93
CA ILE A 174 7.76 4.96 -9.14
C ILE A 174 8.29 4.03 -8.06
N THR A 175 7.42 3.29 -7.41
CA THR A 175 7.86 2.27 -6.44
C THR A 175 7.52 0.87 -6.92
N SER A 176 8.32 -0.10 -6.49
CA SER A 176 8.08 -1.52 -6.74
C SER A 176 8.59 -2.36 -5.57
N ALA A 177 7.88 -3.43 -5.24
CA ALA A 177 8.36 -4.44 -4.29
C ALA A 177 9.28 -5.48 -4.94
N THR A 178 9.27 -5.57 -6.27
CA THR A 178 9.97 -6.61 -7.03
C THR A 178 11.15 -6.06 -7.83
N ILE A 179 12.02 -6.97 -8.28
CA ILE A 179 13.26 -6.75 -9.04
C ILE A 179 13.00 -6.18 -10.46
N ASP A 180 11.74 -5.93 -10.87
CA ASP A 180 11.41 -5.38 -12.20
C ASP A 180 11.79 -3.88 -12.40
N ALA A 181 12.69 -3.37 -11.56
CA ALA A 181 13.20 -2.01 -11.56
C ALA A 181 13.84 -1.61 -12.90
N GLU A 182 14.58 -2.54 -13.52
CA GLU A 182 15.27 -2.30 -14.79
C GLU A 182 14.29 -2.01 -15.93
N ARG A 183 13.13 -2.68 -15.96
CA ARG A 183 12.12 -2.43 -16.98
C ARG A 183 11.52 -1.04 -16.84
N PHE A 184 11.24 -0.60 -15.61
CA PHE A 184 10.81 0.77 -15.36
C PHE A 184 11.90 1.77 -15.74
N SER A 185 13.16 1.51 -15.38
CA SER A 185 14.28 2.41 -15.71
C SER A 185 14.42 2.56 -17.22
N LYS A 186 14.43 1.45 -17.96
CA LYS A 186 14.46 1.44 -19.43
C LYS A 186 13.26 2.17 -20.03
N HIS A 187 12.05 1.98 -19.49
CA HIS A 187 10.86 2.68 -19.96
C HIS A 187 10.97 4.20 -19.75
N PHE A 188 11.61 4.65 -18.67
CA PHE A 188 11.82 6.06 -18.33
C PHE A 188 13.24 6.56 -18.63
N ASP A 189 13.79 6.16 -19.79
CA ASP A 189 15.06 6.67 -20.36
C ASP A 189 16.30 6.51 -19.45
N GLY A 190 16.38 5.40 -18.73
CA GLY A 190 17.49 5.12 -17.80
C GLY A 190 17.35 5.85 -16.47
N ALA A 191 16.11 6.11 -16.01
CA ALA A 191 15.87 6.73 -14.72
C ALA A 191 16.61 5.99 -13.58
N PRO A 192 17.21 6.71 -12.61
CA PRO A 192 17.97 6.10 -11.53
C PRO A 192 17.09 5.19 -10.68
N VAL A 193 17.64 4.03 -10.33
CA VAL A 193 17.03 3.05 -9.43
C VAL A 193 17.73 3.10 -8.08
N ILE A 194 16.94 3.24 -7.02
CA ILE A 194 17.41 3.15 -5.63
C ILE A 194 16.75 1.94 -4.98
N GLU A 195 17.56 1.04 -4.45
CA GLU A 195 17.10 -0.19 -3.80
C GLU A 195 17.10 -0.08 -2.27
N VAL A 196 15.94 -0.22 -1.66
CA VAL A 196 15.78 -0.20 -0.21
C VAL A 196 15.60 -1.63 0.26
N SER A 197 16.70 -2.29 0.61
CA SER A 197 16.67 -3.64 1.16
C SER A 197 15.85 -3.64 2.47
N GLY A 198 14.85 -4.52 2.55
CA GLY A 198 14.08 -4.68 3.77
C GLY A 198 14.87 -5.37 4.87
N ARG A 199 14.28 -5.45 6.06
CA ARG A 199 14.73 -6.40 7.10
C ARG A 199 13.81 -7.61 7.02
N LEU A 200 14.17 -8.61 6.24
CA LEU A 200 13.50 -9.91 6.33
C LEU A 200 14.04 -10.65 7.54
N TYR A 201 13.11 -11.13 8.36
CA TYR A 201 13.42 -12.19 9.30
C TYR A 201 13.21 -13.52 8.58
N PRO A 202 14.08 -14.52 8.78
CA PRO A 202 13.90 -15.82 8.17
C PRO A 202 12.55 -16.42 8.59
N VAL A 203 11.79 -16.91 7.62
CA VAL A 203 10.51 -17.58 7.84
C VAL A 203 10.71 -19.06 7.62
N GLU A 204 10.31 -19.87 8.60
CA GLU A 204 10.25 -21.32 8.45
C GLU A 204 9.05 -21.68 7.58
N VAL A 205 9.27 -22.44 6.51
CA VAL A 205 8.20 -22.91 5.63
C VAL A 205 7.90 -24.37 5.93
N ARG A 206 6.66 -24.65 6.33
CA ARG A 206 6.16 -26.01 6.56
C ARG A 206 5.12 -26.35 5.52
N TYR A 207 5.32 -27.46 4.82
CA TYR A 207 4.35 -28.01 3.89
C TYR A 207 3.57 -29.09 4.62
N HIS A 208 2.26 -28.88 4.78
CA HIS A 208 1.34 -29.88 5.27
C HIS A 208 0.69 -30.52 4.04
N PRO A 209 1.16 -31.69 3.59
CA PRO A 209 0.54 -32.37 2.47
C PRO A 209 -0.90 -32.70 2.84
N VAL A 210 -1.82 -32.43 1.90
CA VAL A 210 -3.20 -32.88 2.00
C VAL A 210 -3.19 -34.38 1.68
N GLU A 211 -2.87 -35.21 2.67
CA GLU A 211 -3.04 -36.65 2.54
C GLU A 211 -4.51 -36.99 2.74
N SER A 212 -5.28 -37.01 1.65
CA SER A 212 -6.47 -37.86 1.60
C SER A 212 -6.69 -38.39 0.17
N GLU A 213 -6.52 -39.69 0.00
CA GLU A 213 -7.12 -40.46 -1.10
C GLU A 213 -8.65 -40.60 -0.91
N ASP A 214 -9.17 -40.14 0.23
CA ASP A 214 -10.58 -40.09 0.61
C ASP A 214 -11.17 -38.68 0.36
N GLU A 215 -12.37 -38.65 -0.22
CA GLU A 215 -13.02 -37.50 -0.88
C GLU A 215 -13.54 -36.35 0.01
N ASP A 216 -13.28 -36.33 1.32
CA ASP A 216 -13.81 -35.28 2.22
C ASP A 216 -12.69 -34.47 2.91
N TYR A 217 -11.92 -33.70 2.12
CA TYR A 217 -11.02 -32.69 2.66
C TYR A 217 -11.80 -31.44 3.12
N ASP A 218 -11.93 -31.25 4.43
CA ASP A 218 -12.47 -30.01 4.98
C ASP A 218 -11.35 -28.98 5.18
N LEU A 219 -11.24 -28.04 4.25
CA LEU A 219 -10.34 -26.90 4.32
C LEU A 219 -10.41 -26.16 5.67
N ASN A 220 -11.59 -26.12 6.29
CA ASN A 220 -11.78 -25.40 7.56
C ASN A 220 -11.18 -26.16 8.75
N GLU A 221 -11.19 -27.49 8.72
CA GLU A 221 -10.51 -28.33 9.71
C GLU A 221 -8.99 -28.12 9.60
N ALA A 222 -8.44 -28.19 8.38
CA ALA A 222 -7.02 -27.93 8.14
C ALA A 222 -6.56 -26.54 8.61
N ILE A 223 -7.38 -25.50 8.41
CA ILE A 223 -7.08 -24.14 8.91
C ILE A 223 -7.10 -24.11 10.45
N SER A 224 -8.04 -24.83 11.07
CA SER A 224 -8.18 -24.90 12.52
C SER A 224 -6.97 -25.60 13.16
N ASP A 225 -6.56 -26.74 12.59
CA ASP A 225 -5.38 -27.49 13.01
C ASP A 225 -4.09 -26.68 12.86
N ALA A 226 -3.94 -26.00 11.72
CA ALA A 226 -2.80 -25.10 11.50
C ALA A 226 -2.77 -23.98 12.53
N ALA A 227 -3.90 -23.35 12.83
CA ALA A 227 -3.96 -22.30 13.83
C ALA A 227 -3.64 -22.81 15.25
N ASP A 228 -4.05 -24.03 15.61
CA ASP A 228 -3.72 -24.67 16.90
C ASP A 228 -2.23 -25.07 16.98
N GLU A 229 -1.65 -25.55 15.89
CA GLU A 229 -0.20 -25.78 15.81
C GLU A 229 0.57 -24.48 16.04
N LEU A 230 0.20 -23.40 15.35
CA LEU A 230 0.85 -22.09 15.47
C LEU A 230 0.62 -21.45 16.85
N ALA A 231 -0.51 -21.76 17.50
CA ALA A 231 -0.75 -21.34 18.88
C ALA A 231 0.24 -21.97 19.86
N ARG A 232 0.60 -23.25 19.65
CA ARG A 232 1.60 -23.97 20.46
C ARG A 232 3.03 -23.48 20.25
N GLN A 233 3.35 -22.89 19.09
CA GLN A 233 4.70 -22.36 18.80
C GLN A 233 5.03 -21.08 19.58
N GLY A 234 4.03 -20.34 20.04
CA GLY A 234 4.20 -19.13 20.86
C GLY A 234 3.42 -17.93 20.33
N GLU A 235 3.55 -16.77 20.98
CA GLU A 235 2.76 -15.57 20.72
C GLU A 235 2.92 -15.00 19.30
N GLY A 236 1.90 -14.30 18.83
CA GLY A 236 1.85 -13.63 17.54
C GLY A 236 0.53 -13.89 16.81
N ASP A 237 0.17 -12.97 15.91
CA ASP A 237 -1.05 -13.07 15.13
C ASP A 237 -0.85 -13.97 13.90
N VAL A 238 -1.96 -14.51 13.41
CA VAL A 238 -2.00 -15.41 12.24
C VAL A 238 -2.70 -14.71 11.09
N LEU A 239 -2.09 -14.72 9.90
CA LEU A 239 -2.72 -14.31 8.65
C LEU A 239 -3.04 -15.54 7.81
N VAL A 240 -4.32 -15.74 7.49
CA VAL A 240 -4.78 -16.87 6.66
C VAL A 240 -5.20 -16.36 5.30
N PHE A 241 -4.63 -16.89 4.23
CA PHE A 241 -5.00 -16.55 2.85
C PHE A 241 -6.08 -17.48 2.31
N LEU A 242 -7.20 -16.90 1.87
CA LEU A 242 -8.38 -17.57 1.35
C LEU A 242 -8.83 -16.98 0.00
N PRO A 243 -9.45 -17.77 -0.89
CA PRO A 243 -9.73 -17.33 -2.26
C PRO A 243 -10.90 -16.33 -2.36
N GLY A 244 -11.76 -16.23 -1.34
CA GLY A 244 -12.97 -15.43 -1.42
C GLY A 244 -13.72 -15.21 -0.11
N GLU A 245 -14.75 -14.37 -0.19
CA GLU A 245 -15.60 -14.00 0.95
C GLU A 245 -16.36 -15.17 1.55
N ARG A 246 -16.81 -16.12 0.73
CA ARG A 246 -17.58 -17.28 1.19
C ARG A 246 -16.70 -18.15 2.07
N GLU A 247 -15.52 -18.49 1.57
CA GLU A 247 -14.52 -19.31 2.26
C GLU A 247 -14.02 -18.62 3.54
N ILE A 248 -13.86 -17.29 3.52
CA ILE A 248 -13.56 -16.50 4.74
C ILE A 248 -14.65 -16.64 5.80
N ARG A 249 -15.94 -16.63 5.42
CA ARG A 249 -17.03 -16.74 6.38
C ARG A 249 -17.14 -18.15 6.96
N GLU A 250 -16.98 -19.17 6.11
CA GLU A 250 -16.98 -20.58 6.51
C GLU A 250 -15.83 -20.86 7.49
N ALA A 251 -14.59 -20.45 7.16
CA ALA A 251 -13.45 -20.58 8.04
C ALA A 251 -13.64 -19.80 9.35
N ALA A 252 -14.17 -18.57 9.30
CA ALA A 252 -14.44 -17.79 10.51
C ALA A 252 -15.43 -18.48 11.44
N GLU A 253 -16.42 -19.18 10.91
CA GLU A 253 -17.40 -19.92 11.70
C GLU A 253 -16.77 -21.16 12.35
N ALA A 254 -15.99 -21.94 11.59
CA ALA A 254 -15.27 -23.10 12.11
C ALA A 254 -14.30 -22.70 13.24
N LEU A 255 -13.47 -21.70 13.00
CA LEU A 255 -12.50 -21.20 13.97
C LEU A 255 -13.15 -20.66 15.25
N ARG A 256 -14.34 -20.04 15.16
CA ARG A 256 -15.10 -19.58 16.34
C ARG A 256 -15.64 -20.74 17.19
N LYS A 257 -15.93 -21.89 16.58
CA LYS A 257 -16.39 -23.08 17.30
C LYS A 257 -15.22 -23.85 17.94
N HIS A 258 -14.02 -23.70 17.39
CA HIS A 258 -12.84 -24.51 17.72
C HIS A 258 -11.85 -23.84 18.67
N HIS A 259 -11.63 -22.53 18.58
CA HIS A 259 -10.47 -21.91 19.20
C HIS A 259 -10.54 -21.63 20.71
N PRO A 260 -9.37 -21.49 21.36
CA PRO A 260 -9.28 -21.12 22.77
C PRO A 260 -9.94 -19.76 23.08
N PRO A 261 -10.40 -19.55 24.34
CA PRO A 261 -10.85 -18.25 24.81
C PRO A 261 -9.80 -17.16 24.51
N HIS A 262 -10.26 -15.94 24.18
CA HIS A 262 -9.42 -14.75 23.91
C HIS A 262 -8.71 -14.69 22.54
N THR A 263 -9.20 -15.41 21.53
CA THR A 263 -8.75 -15.24 20.12
C THR A 263 -9.73 -14.36 19.34
N GLU A 264 -9.25 -13.29 18.71
CA GLU A 264 -10.05 -12.42 17.82
C GLU A 264 -9.97 -12.92 16.37
N ILE A 265 -11.12 -13.25 15.78
CA ILE A 265 -11.20 -13.71 14.37
C ILE A 265 -11.78 -12.60 13.51
N LEU A 266 -10.96 -12.04 12.61
CA LEU A 266 -11.32 -10.90 11.76
C LEU A 266 -11.28 -11.25 10.27
N PRO A 267 -12.37 -11.01 9.52
CA PRO A 267 -12.33 -11.09 8.06
C PRO A 267 -11.66 -9.86 7.45
N LEU A 268 -10.99 -10.04 6.31
CA LEU A 268 -10.38 -8.97 5.52
C LEU A 268 -10.56 -9.21 4.01
N PHE A 269 -11.63 -8.64 3.45
CA PHE A 269 -11.89 -8.68 2.00
C PHE A 269 -12.51 -7.37 1.49
N ALA A 270 -12.49 -7.19 0.16
CA ALA A 270 -12.77 -5.89 -0.46
C ALA A 270 -14.19 -5.32 -0.24
N ARG A 271 -15.20 -6.17 0.01
CA ARG A 271 -16.61 -5.75 0.20
C ARG A 271 -16.94 -5.30 1.63
N LEU A 272 -16.07 -5.58 2.61
CA LEU A 272 -16.24 -5.09 3.98
C LEU A 272 -16.38 -3.57 4.03
N SER A 273 -17.11 -3.08 5.03
CA SER A 273 -17.18 -1.64 5.32
C SER A 273 -15.79 -1.09 5.70
N ALA A 274 -15.66 0.24 5.61
CA ALA A 274 -14.43 0.92 6.00
C ALA A 274 -14.05 0.64 7.45
N GLU A 275 -15.04 0.68 8.35
CA GLU A 275 -14.84 0.45 9.77
C GLU A 275 -14.38 -0.99 10.04
N GLU A 276 -14.99 -1.99 9.41
CA GLU A 276 -14.60 -3.39 9.55
C GLU A 276 -13.17 -3.64 9.05
N GLN A 277 -12.82 -3.08 7.89
CA GLN A 277 -11.46 -3.15 7.36
C GLN A 277 -10.43 -2.48 8.27
N GLU A 278 -10.82 -1.45 9.03
CA GLU A 278 -9.90 -0.77 9.95
C GLU A 278 -9.62 -1.56 11.23
N ARG A 279 -10.49 -2.51 11.58
CA ARG A 279 -10.35 -3.30 12.81
C ARG A 279 -9.03 -4.07 12.85
N VAL A 280 -8.53 -4.55 11.72
CA VAL A 280 -7.26 -5.32 11.66
C VAL A 280 -6.04 -4.49 12.05
N PHE A 281 -6.12 -3.15 12.04
CA PHE A 281 -5.02 -2.26 12.47
C PHE A 281 -5.16 -1.76 13.89
N LYS A 282 -6.33 -1.98 14.54
CA LYS A 282 -6.54 -1.50 15.90
C LYS A 282 -5.74 -2.36 16.89
N PRO A 283 -5.17 -1.74 17.94
CA PRO A 283 -4.59 -2.47 19.05
C PRO A 283 -5.59 -3.45 19.65
N HIS A 284 -5.11 -4.58 20.14
CA HIS A 284 -5.90 -5.63 20.75
C HIS A 284 -5.15 -6.29 21.90
N GLY A 285 -5.87 -7.12 22.65
CA GLY A 285 -5.28 -8.05 23.62
C GLY A 285 -5.49 -9.48 23.15
N GLY A 286 -4.50 -10.34 23.39
CA GLY A 286 -4.54 -11.73 22.98
C GLY A 286 -4.12 -11.94 21.52
N ARG A 287 -4.48 -13.11 20.96
CA ARG A 287 -4.15 -13.49 19.58
C ARG A 287 -5.24 -13.04 18.62
N ARG A 288 -4.85 -12.60 17.43
CA ARG A 288 -5.74 -12.37 16.30
C ARG A 288 -5.44 -13.29 15.14
N ILE A 289 -6.51 -13.78 14.53
CA ILE A 289 -6.49 -14.54 13.28
C ILE A 289 -7.20 -13.68 12.23
N VAL A 290 -6.44 -13.20 11.25
CA VAL A 290 -6.96 -12.41 10.13
C VAL A 290 -7.16 -13.32 8.94
N LEU A 291 -8.41 -13.45 8.49
CA LEU A 291 -8.81 -14.25 7.34
C LEU A 291 -8.92 -13.33 6.13
N ALA A 292 -7.94 -13.36 5.24
CA ALA A 292 -7.78 -12.39 4.17
C ALA A 292 -7.82 -13.01 2.78
N THR A 293 -8.32 -12.24 1.80
CA THR A 293 -7.95 -12.52 0.40
C THR A 293 -6.56 -11.95 0.11
N ASN A 294 -6.12 -12.02 -1.15
CA ASN A 294 -4.89 -11.37 -1.63
C ASN A 294 -4.79 -9.84 -1.36
N VAL A 295 -5.83 -9.21 -0.79
CA VAL A 295 -5.79 -7.81 -0.30
C VAL A 295 -4.65 -7.57 0.70
N ALA A 296 -4.25 -8.59 1.47
CA ALA A 296 -3.16 -8.51 2.46
C ALA A 296 -1.77 -8.91 1.92
N GLU A 297 -1.65 -9.29 0.65
CA GLU A 297 -0.41 -9.85 0.10
C GLU A 297 0.71 -8.81 -0.08
N THR A 298 0.40 -7.67 -0.70
CA THR A 298 1.41 -6.67 -1.10
C THR A 298 1.09 -5.26 -0.59
N SER A 299 -0.11 -4.76 -0.86
CA SER A 299 -0.44 -3.35 -0.60
C SER A 299 -0.80 -3.02 0.85
N LEU A 300 -0.66 -3.97 1.79
CA LEU A 300 -0.99 -3.75 3.18
C LEU A 300 -0.14 -4.61 4.12
N THR A 301 0.36 -4.02 5.20
CA THR A 301 0.96 -4.75 6.31
C THR A 301 0.04 -4.70 7.52
N VAL A 302 -0.39 -5.86 8.00
CA VAL A 302 -1.16 -5.98 9.25
C VAL A 302 -0.15 -6.09 10.40
N PRO A 303 -0.22 -5.22 11.43
CA PRO A 303 0.71 -5.29 12.55
C PRO A 303 0.48 -6.56 13.37
N GLY A 304 1.55 -7.09 13.98
CA GLY A 304 1.48 -8.24 14.88
C GLY A 304 1.50 -9.62 14.22
N ILE A 305 1.39 -9.70 12.89
CA ILE A 305 1.47 -10.97 12.14
C ILE A 305 2.86 -11.59 12.34
N ARG A 306 2.86 -12.81 12.88
CA ARG A 306 4.05 -13.65 13.02
C ARG A 306 3.94 -14.95 12.22
N TYR A 307 2.72 -15.42 12.01
CA TYR A 307 2.43 -16.68 11.34
C TYR A 307 1.54 -16.46 10.12
N VAL A 308 1.74 -17.28 9.09
CA VAL A 308 0.95 -17.25 7.85
C VAL A 308 0.47 -18.67 7.55
N VAL A 309 -0.82 -18.81 7.27
CA VAL A 309 -1.42 -20.02 6.72
C VAL A 309 -1.83 -19.72 5.28
N ASP A 310 -1.18 -20.36 4.32
CA ASP A 310 -1.52 -20.24 2.90
C ASP A 310 -2.25 -21.50 2.45
N THR A 311 -3.49 -21.34 1.99
CA THR A 311 -4.32 -22.44 1.47
C THR A 311 -3.94 -22.84 0.04
N GLY A 312 -3.09 -22.06 -0.64
CA GLY A 312 -2.70 -22.28 -2.03
C GLY A 312 -3.81 -21.95 -3.04
N LEU A 313 -4.94 -21.40 -2.59
CA LEU A 313 -6.10 -21.08 -3.42
C LEU A 313 -6.23 -19.58 -3.64
N ALA A 314 -6.39 -19.17 -4.91
CA ALA A 314 -6.62 -17.77 -5.27
C ALA A 314 -7.69 -17.64 -6.36
N ARG A 315 -8.53 -16.61 -6.25
CA ARG A 315 -9.50 -16.26 -7.30
C ARG A 315 -8.85 -15.35 -8.34
N VAL A 316 -8.52 -15.91 -9.50
CA VAL A 316 -7.87 -15.18 -10.61
C VAL A 316 -8.90 -14.86 -11.70
N LYS A 317 -8.88 -13.61 -12.19
CA LYS A 317 -9.68 -13.23 -13.35
C LYS A 317 -9.07 -13.82 -14.62
N ARG A 318 -9.87 -14.57 -15.39
CA ARG A 318 -9.49 -15.07 -16.71
C ARG A 318 -10.39 -14.43 -17.77
N TYR A 319 -9.79 -13.89 -18.81
CA TYR A 319 -10.50 -13.43 -20.00
C TYR A 319 -10.46 -14.52 -21.06
N SER A 320 -11.62 -14.89 -21.61
CA SER A 320 -11.73 -15.69 -22.83
C SER A 320 -12.11 -14.75 -23.97
N TYR A 321 -11.28 -14.72 -25.01
CA TYR A 321 -11.56 -13.96 -26.24
C TYR A 321 -12.43 -14.76 -27.23
N ARG A 322 -12.61 -16.06 -26.95
CA ARG A 322 -13.43 -16.98 -27.73
C ARG A 322 -14.89 -16.87 -27.32
#